data_AF-A0A671UWN0-F1
#
_entry.id   AF-A0A671UWN0-F1
#
_cell.length_a   1.000
_cell.length_b   1.000
_cell.length_c   1.000
_cell.angle_alpha   90.00
_cell.angle_beta   90.00
_cell.angle_gamma   90.00
#
_symmetry.space_group_name_H-M   'P 1'
#
loop_
_entity.id
_entity.type
_entity.pdbx_description
1 polymer ?
#
loop_
_entity_poly.entity_id
_entity_poly.type
_entity_poly.pdbx_seq_one_letter_code
_entity_poly.pdbx_strand_id
1 'polypeptide(L)'
;MADKQLAAVRSIFVEKVSTAVISQLLDDLSEDGVLNDLERESILEENRTRVDKARALIDTVKRKGDVPSAKMIARLQTRDLSLYTLLHQTLAQSS
;
A
#
# COMPACT_ATOMS: atom_id res chain seq x y z
N MET A 1 -4.19 6.34 13.93
CA MET A 1 -4.85 6.51 12.62
C MET A 1 -3.82 6.17 11.56
N ALA A 2 -3.64 4.88 11.36
CA ALA A 2 -2.86 4.27 10.28
C ALA A 2 -3.39 4.67 8.90
N ASP A 3 -4.69 4.96 8.75
CA ASP A 3 -5.27 5.53 7.53
C ASP A 3 -4.63 6.88 7.14
N LYS A 4 -4.37 7.74 8.13
CA LYS A 4 -3.70 9.04 7.93
C LYS A 4 -2.22 8.86 7.62
N GLN A 5 -1.55 7.92 8.30
CA GLN A 5 -0.16 7.58 8.01
C GLN A 5 -0.03 7.03 6.59
N LEU A 6 -0.90 6.09 6.19
CA LEU A 6 -0.94 5.51 4.84
C LEU A 6 -1.18 6.60 3.77
N ALA A 7 -2.07 7.56 4.05
CA ALA A 7 -2.31 8.68 3.16
C ALA A 7 -1.09 9.61 3.02
N ALA A 8 -0.37 9.86 4.12
CA ALA A 8 0.82 10.70 4.12
C ALA A 8 1.98 10.05 3.34
N VAL A 9 2.15 8.74 3.48
CA VAL A 9 3.21 7.98 2.79
C VAL A 9 2.84 7.60 1.36
N ARG A 10 1.58 7.81 0.94
CA ARG A 10 1.06 7.43 -0.38
C ARG A 10 1.93 7.93 -1.52
N SER A 11 2.35 9.20 -1.49
CA SER A 11 3.10 9.79 -2.59
C SER A 11 4.43 9.10 -2.82
N ILE A 12 5.16 8.81 -1.74
CA ILE A 12 6.48 8.16 -1.79
C ILE A 12 6.32 6.68 -2.12
N PHE A 13 5.31 6.02 -1.54
CA PHE A 13 4.99 4.63 -1.86
C PHE A 13 4.75 4.49 -3.36
N VAL A 14 3.87 5.29 -3.95
CA VAL A 14 3.55 5.25 -5.38
C VAL A 14 4.77 5.52 -6.26
N GLU A 15 5.68 6.40 -5.84
CA GLU A 15 6.90 6.73 -6.59
C GLU A 15 7.94 5.60 -6.53
N LYS A 16 8.19 5.05 -5.34
CA LYS A 16 9.32 4.15 -5.04
C LYS A 16 8.97 2.67 -5.11
N VAL A 17 7.71 2.30 -4.92
CA VAL A 17 7.31 0.89 -4.88
C VAL A 17 7.54 0.24 -6.24
N SER A 18 8.07 -0.98 -6.21
CA SER A 18 8.27 -1.81 -7.41
C SER A 18 7.01 -2.62 -7.72
N THR A 19 6.77 -2.92 -8.99
CA THR A 19 5.60 -3.72 -9.41
C THR A 19 5.54 -5.08 -8.71
N ALA A 20 6.69 -5.72 -8.47
CA ALA A 20 6.76 -6.97 -7.72
C ALA A 20 6.24 -6.83 -6.28
N VAL A 21 6.61 -5.76 -5.58
CA VAL A 21 6.12 -5.48 -4.22
C VAL A 21 4.62 -5.17 -4.23
N ILE A 22 4.11 -4.46 -5.24
CA ILE A 22 2.66 -4.23 -5.39
C ILE A 22 1.92 -5.58 -5.51
N SER A 23 2.37 -6.47 -6.40
CA SER A 23 1.76 -7.79 -6.56
C SER A 23 1.79 -8.61 -5.27
N GLN A 24 2.94 -8.65 -4.58
CA GLN A 24 3.06 -9.34 -3.29
C GLN A 24 2.14 -8.76 -2.22
N LEU A 25 2.02 -7.43 -2.14
CA LEU A 25 1.12 -6.77 -1.20
C LEU A 25 -0.35 -7.05 -1.51
N LEU A 26 -0.71 -7.11 -2.80
CA LEU A 26 -2.05 -7.50 -3.22
C LEU A 26 -2.38 -8.91 -2.74
N ASP A 27 -1.45 -9.86 -2.92
CA ASP A 27 -1.60 -11.24 -2.47
C ASP A 27 -1.73 -11.31 -0.95
N ASP A 28 -0.81 -10.68 -0.22
CA ASP A 28 -0.81 -10.62 1.25
C ASP A 28 -2.12 -10.04 1.80
N LEU A 29 -2.62 -8.96 1.18
CA LEU A 29 -3.85 -8.29 1.60
C LEU A 29 -5.10 -9.10 1.24
N SER A 30 -5.06 -9.88 0.17
CA SER A 30 -6.11 -10.86 -0.14
C SER A 30 -6.12 -12.01 0.87
N GLU A 31 -4.95 -12.57 1.20
CA GLU A 31 -4.83 -13.61 2.24
C GLU A 31 -5.26 -13.11 3.62
N ASP A 32 -4.97 -11.83 3.93
CA ASP A 32 -5.37 -11.18 5.17
C ASP A 32 -6.88 -10.87 5.26
N GLY A 33 -7.65 -11.14 4.20
CA GLY A 33 -9.07 -10.82 4.06
C GLY A 33 -9.36 -9.31 3.94
N VAL A 34 -8.33 -8.51 3.63
CA VAL A 34 -8.48 -7.07 3.41
C VAL A 34 -9.06 -6.79 2.04
N LEU A 35 -8.52 -7.43 1.00
CA LEU A 35 -9.01 -7.34 -0.37
C LEU A 35 -9.75 -8.62 -0.73
N ASN A 36 -10.86 -8.51 -1.45
CA ASN A 36 -11.44 -9.66 -2.12
C ASN A 36 -10.75 -9.89 -3.48
N ASP A 37 -10.93 -11.08 -4.06
CA ASP A 37 -10.31 -11.44 -5.34
C ASP A 37 -10.71 -10.48 -6.48
N LEU A 38 -11.95 -9.99 -6.46
CA LEU A 38 -12.46 -9.02 -7.43
C LEU A 38 -11.75 -7.67 -7.34
N GLU A 39 -11.51 -7.15 -6.13
CA GLU A 39 -10.78 -5.90 -5.89
C GLU A 39 -9.33 -6.04 -6.31
N ARG A 40 -8.71 -7.20 -6.03
CA ARG A 40 -7.34 -7.50 -6.45
C ARG A 40 -7.22 -7.55 -7.97
N GLU A 41 -8.11 -8.28 -8.65
CA GLU A 41 -8.14 -8.35 -10.12
C GLU A 41 -8.44 -6.99 -10.75
N SER A 42 -9.43 -6.25 -10.23
CA SER A 42 -9.73 -4.89 -10.67
C SER A 42 -8.51 -3.98 -10.57
N ILE A 43 -7.75 -4.04 -9.47
CA ILE A 43 -6.51 -3.26 -9.33
C ILE A 43 -5.47 -3.69 -10.38
N LEU A 44 -5.33 -4.98 -10.67
CA LEU A 44 -4.33 -5.49 -11.60
C LEU A 44 -4.65 -5.23 -13.08
N GLU A 45 -5.93 -5.36 -13.44
CA GLU A 45 -6.45 -5.29 -14.82
C GLU A 45 -6.83 -3.85 -15.22
N GLU A 46 -7.46 -3.08 -14.33
CA GLU A 46 -7.91 -1.73 -14.67
C GLU A 46 -6.76 -0.71 -14.67
N ASN A 47 -5.68 -0.97 -13.93
CA ASN A 47 -4.55 -0.05 -13.82
C ASN A 47 -3.38 -0.50 -14.70
N ARG A 48 -3.10 0.24 -15.77
CA ARG A 48 -2.03 -0.14 -16.72
C ARG A 48 -0.63 0.13 -16.21
N THR A 49 -0.44 1.16 -15.38
CA THR A 49 0.88 1.56 -14.90
C THR A 49 1.12 1.13 -13.46
N ARG A 50 2.40 0.97 -13.07
CA ARG A 50 2.81 0.71 -11.69
C ARG A 50 2.27 1.76 -10.71
N VAL A 51 2.30 3.02 -11.13
CA VAL A 51 1.84 4.17 -10.35
C VAL A 51 0.35 4.09 -10.09
N ASP A 52 -0.44 3.79 -11.13
CA ASP A 52 -1.89 3.65 -11.00
C ASP A 52 -2.25 2.47 -10.08
N LYS A 53 -1.57 1.32 -10.24
CA LYS A 53 -1.74 0.14 -9.37
C LYS A 53 -1.46 0.47 -7.90
N ALA A 54 -0.34 1.13 -7.62
CA ALA A 54 0.05 1.51 -6.27
C ALA A 54 -0.95 2.47 -5.64
N ARG A 55 -1.47 3.42 -6.43
CA ARG A 55 -2.47 4.39 -5.97
C ARG A 55 -3.80 3.71 -5.68
N ALA A 56 -4.28 2.88 -6.60
CA ALA A 56 -5.52 2.12 -6.44
C ALA A 56 -5.46 1.18 -5.22
N LEU A 57 -4.32 0.53 -4.99
CA LEU A 57 -4.08 -0.30 -3.81
C LEU A 57 -4.27 0.50 -2.51
N ILE A 58 -3.56 1.62 -2.37
CA ILE A 58 -3.67 2.46 -1.18
C ILE A 58 -5.09 3.02 -1.02
N ASP A 59 -5.69 3.53 -2.09
CA ASP A 59 -7.03 4.13 -2.01
C ASP A 59 -8.10 3.09 -1.66
N THR A 60 -7.96 1.82 -2.07
CA THR A 60 -8.86 0.72 -1.68
C THR A 60 -8.68 0.33 -0.22
N VAL A 61 -7.44 0.13 0.24
CA VAL A 61 -7.16 -0.21 1.65
C VAL A 61 -7.61 0.91 2.58
N LYS A 62 -7.32 2.17 2.23
CA LYS A 62 -7.73 3.35 3.01
C LYS A 62 -9.25 3.46 3.11
N ARG A 63 -9.99 3.20 2.03
CA ARG A 63 -11.48 3.23 2.03
C ARG A 63 -12.09 2.22 2.98
N LYS A 64 -11.42 1.10 3.24
CA LYS A 64 -11.89 0.06 4.17
C LYS A 64 -11.65 0.42 5.64
N GLY A 65 -10.75 1.37 5.93
CA GLY A 65 -10.55 1.94 7.26
C GLY A 65 -9.18 1.67 7.89
N ASP A 66 -9.10 1.91 9.20
CA ASP A 66 -7.82 1.96 9.93
C ASP A 66 -7.14 0.59 10.06
N VAL A 67 -7.92 -0.46 10.32
CA VAL A 67 -7.42 -1.85 10.49
C VAL A 67 -6.77 -2.37 9.19
N PRO A 68 -7.42 -2.30 8.02
CA PRO A 68 -6.80 -2.56 6.72
C PRO A 68 -5.51 -1.78 6.48
N SER A 69 -5.54 -0.48 6.81
CA SER A 69 -4.39 0.42 6.62
C SER A 69 -3.20 -0.01 7.47
N ALA A 70 -3.43 -0.39 8.73
CA ALA A 70 -2.41 -0.92 9.61
C ALA A 70 -1.82 -2.25 9.09
N LYS A 71 -2.66 -3.16 8.58
CA LYS A 71 -2.20 -4.41 7.97
C LYS A 71 -1.29 -4.16 6.76
N MET A 72 -1.68 -3.25 5.86
CA MET A 72 -0.84 -2.90 4.70
C MET A 72 0.52 -2.36 5.13
N ILE A 73 0.57 -1.49 6.14
CA ILE A 73 1.82 -0.94 6.66
C ILE A 73 2.71 -2.07 7.23
N ALA A 74 2.13 -3.01 7.97
CA ALA A 74 2.87 -4.16 8.52
C ALA A 74 3.41 -5.10 7.42
N ARG A 75 2.60 -5.38 6.39
CA ARG A 75 3.04 -6.18 5.23
C ARG A 75 4.13 -5.47 4.45
N LEU A 76 4.01 -4.15 4.26
CA LEU A 76 5.04 -3.35 3.62
C LEU A 76 6.37 -3.39 4.38
N GLN A 77 6.34 -3.32 5.71
CA GLN A 77 7.55 -3.47 6.54
C GLN A 77 8.23 -4.83 6.32
N THR A 78 7.44 -5.89 6.12
CA THR A 78 7.94 -7.25 5.93
C THR A 78 8.49 -7.46 4.52
N ARG A 79 7.83 -6.90 3.51
CA ARG A 79 8.19 -7.06 2.09
C ARG A 79 9.30 -6.12 1.63
N ASP A 80 9.29 -4.89 2.13
CA ASP A 80 10.25 -3.86 1.76
C ASP A 80 10.54 -2.95 2.96
N LEU A 81 11.43 -3.43 3.83
CA LEU A 81 11.87 -2.70 5.02
C LEU A 81 12.56 -1.38 4.65
N SER A 82 13.26 -1.34 3.51
CA SER A 82 13.95 -0.14 3.02
C SER A 82 12.94 0.94 2.67
N LEU A 83 11.90 0.59 1.92
CA LEU A 83 10.81 1.49 1.59
C LEU A 83 10.06 1.92 2.86
N TYR A 84 9.70 0.97 3.73
CA TYR A 84 9.06 1.29 5.02
C TYR A 84 9.88 2.30 5.84
N THR A 85 11.19 2.08 5.96
CA THR A 85 12.08 2.97 6.73
C THR A 85 12.15 4.36 6.09
N LEU A 86 12.24 4.44 4.76
CA LEU A 86 12.21 5.71 4.02
C LEU A 86 10.90 6.49 4.25
N LEU A 87 9.77 5.77 4.27
CA LEU A 87 8.46 6.36 4.57
C LEU A 87 8.41 6.97 5.98
N HIS A 88 8.96 6.26 6.98
CA HIS A 88 8.99 6.73 8.37
C HIS A 88 9.97 7.89 8.57
N GLN A 89 11.11 7.86 7.90
CA GLN A 89 12.09 8.96 7.92
C GLN A 89 11.48 10.23 7.32
N THR A 90 10.71 10.13 6.24
CA THR A 90 10.12 11.32 5.60
C THR A 90 9.03 11.97 6.47
N LEU A 91 8.28 11.17 7.23
CA LEU A 91 7.32 11.70 8.22
C LEU A 91 8.03 12.44 9.38
N ALA A 92 9.20 11.96 9.80
CA ALA A 92 9.99 12.57 10.88
C ALA A 92 10.70 13.88 10.48
N GLN A 93 10.91 14.13 9.19
CA GLN A 93 11.54 15.37 8.68
C GLN A 93 10.53 16.50 8.42
N SER A 94 9.22 16.26 8.60
CA SER A 94 8.16 17.25 8.37
C SER A 94 7.68 17.93 9.66
N SER A 95 8.47 17.89 10.74
CA SER A 95 8.19 18.51 12.04
C SER A 95 9.05 19.74 12.30
#